data_AF-A0A4V2ZAP7-F1
#
_entry.id   AF-A0A4V2ZAP7-F1
#
_cell.length_a   1.000
_cell.length_b   1.000
_cell.length_c   1.000
_cell.angle_alpha   90.00
_cell.angle_beta   90.00
_cell.angle_gamma   90.00
#
_symmetry.space_group_name_H-M   'P 1'
#
loop_
_entity.id
_entity.type
_entity.pdbx_description
1 polymer ?
#
loop_
_entity_poly.entity_id
_entity_poly.type
_entity_poly.pdbx_seq_one_letter_code
_entity_poly.pdbx_strand_id
1 'polypeptide(L)'
;MSNTYRTSSGEKFTTAQVESRMRIAKAAALEKQFNEFDYNFCEECGRNASNTRLDCSHDISVKKAKEEGKTEQCWNVGNITILCRDCHQNKDKLNTQFT
;
A
#
# COMPACT_ATOMS: atom_id res chain seq x y z
N MET A 1 22.43 8.59 -8.78
CA MET A 1 22.33 7.15 -9.11
C MET A 1 20.93 6.68 -8.74
N SER A 2 20.21 5.98 -9.62
CA SER A 2 18.90 5.43 -9.29
C SER A 2 19.09 4.08 -8.61
N ASN A 3 18.49 3.87 -7.44
CA ASN A 3 18.50 2.55 -6.81
C ASN A 3 17.71 1.56 -7.67
N THR A 4 18.23 0.34 -7.78
CA THR A 4 17.54 -0.77 -8.44
C THR A 4 17.25 -1.86 -7.42
N TYR A 5 16.06 -2.43 -7.48
CA TYR A 5 15.59 -3.48 -6.57
C TYR A 5 15.20 -4.72 -7.37
N ARG A 6 15.27 -5.89 -6.74
CA ARG A 6 15.02 -7.18 -7.39
C ARG A 6 13.67 -7.77 -6.96
N THR A 7 13.03 -8.48 -7.87
CA THR A 7 11.89 -9.35 -7.55
C THR A 7 12.35 -10.75 -7.17
N SER A 8 11.44 -11.56 -6.66
CA SER A 8 11.70 -12.98 -6.38
C SER A 8 12.06 -13.80 -7.63
N SER A 9 11.61 -13.36 -8.81
CA SER A 9 12.00 -13.89 -10.13
C SER A 9 13.39 -13.44 -10.61
N GLY A 10 14.03 -12.52 -9.90
CA GLY A 10 15.35 -11.97 -10.24
C GLY A 10 15.33 -10.77 -11.20
N GLU A 11 14.14 -10.34 -11.67
CA GLU A 11 13.97 -9.13 -12.48
C GLU A 11 14.38 -7.89 -11.68
N LYS A 12 14.88 -6.86 -12.38
CA LYS A 12 15.34 -5.60 -11.76
C LYS A 12 14.46 -4.44 -12.15
N PHE A 13 14.13 -3.62 -11.16
CA PHE A 13 13.33 -2.40 -11.36
C PHE A 13 14.03 -1.19 -10.73
N THR A 14 14.01 -0.07 -11.43
CA THR A 14 14.44 1.23 -10.88
C THR A 14 13.41 1.75 -9.89
N THR A 15 13.81 2.62 -8.96
CA THR A 15 12.89 3.29 -8.04
C THR A 15 11.67 3.90 -8.76
N ALA A 16 11.88 4.58 -9.89
CA ALA A 16 10.80 5.20 -10.66
C ALA A 16 9.81 4.17 -11.25
N GLN A 17 10.31 3.01 -11.70
CA GLN A 17 9.45 1.93 -12.16
C GLN A 17 8.64 1.33 -11.00
N VAL A 18 9.26 1.15 -9.84
CA VAL A 18 8.58 0.67 -8.63
C VAL A 18 7.47 1.64 -8.23
N GLU A 19 7.75 2.94 -8.16
CA GLU A 19 6.77 3.98 -7.79
C GLU A 19 5.62 4.08 -8.78
N SER A 20 5.90 4.01 -10.08
CA SER A 20 4.87 3.99 -11.12
C SER A 20 3.94 2.79 -10.96
N ARG A 21 4.50 1.59 -10.75
CA ARG A 21 3.72 0.36 -10.52
C ARG A 21 2.93 0.41 -9.21
N MET A 22 3.53 0.94 -8.14
CA MET A 22 2.85 1.16 -6.86
C MET A 22 1.62 2.07 -7.02
N ARG A 23 1.75 3.17 -7.77
CA ARG A 23 0.64 4.10 -8.02
C ARG A 23 -0.52 3.40 -8.74
N ILE A 24 -0.21 2.58 -9.76
CA ILE A 24 -1.20 1.80 -10.50
C ILE A 24 -1.88 0.78 -9.57
N ALA A 25 -1.11 0.05 -8.77
CA ALA A 25 -1.66 -0.96 -7.85
C ALA A 25 -2.57 -0.35 -6.76
N LYS A 26 -2.21 0.82 -6.21
CA LYS A 26 -3.05 1.54 -5.25
C LYS A 26 -4.38 1.99 -5.88
N ALA A 27 -4.34 2.49 -7.10
CA ALA A 27 -5.55 2.84 -7.84
C ALA A 27 -6.43 1.60 -8.09
N ALA A 28 -5.82 0.48 -8.49
CA ALA A 28 -6.52 -0.78 -8.70
C ALA A 28 -7.15 -1.35 -7.41
N ALA A 29 -6.50 -1.19 -6.25
CA ALA A 29 -7.05 -1.60 -4.95
C ALA A 29 -8.33 -0.81 -4.61
N LEU A 30 -8.29 0.52 -4.78
CA LEU A 30 -9.45 1.39 -4.59
C LEU A 30 -10.57 1.09 -5.60
N GLU A 31 -10.21 0.90 -6.87
CA GLU A 31 -11.17 0.55 -7.91
C GLU A 31 -11.84 -0.80 -7.63
N LYS A 32 -11.07 -1.80 -7.16
CA LYS A 32 -11.63 -3.10 -6.77
C LYS A 32 -12.65 -2.97 -5.64
N GLN A 33 -12.32 -2.26 -4.57
CA GLN A 33 -13.26 -2.07 -3.45
C GLN A 33 -14.49 -1.27 -3.88
N PHE A 34 -14.31 -0.22 -4.68
CA PHE A 34 -15.42 0.55 -5.24
C PHE A 34 -16.33 -0.31 -6.12
N ASN A 35 -15.78 -1.14 -7.00
CA ASN A 35 -16.59 -2.00 -7.87
C ASN A 35 -17.35 -3.09 -7.10
N GLU A 36 -16.86 -3.49 -5.93
CA GLU A 36 -17.47 -4.52 -5.09
C GLU A 36 -18.56 -3.96 -4.17
N PHE A 37 -18.39 -2.73 -3.67
CA PHE A 37 -19.24 -2.15 -2.62
C PHE A 37 -19.89 -0.82 -2.99
N ASP A 38 -19.63 -0.27 -4.18
CA ASP A 38 -20.03 1.07 -4.67
C ASP A 38 -19.45 2.26 -3.88
N TYR A 39 -18.53 2.02 -2.94
CA TYR A 39 -17.79 3.07 -2.23
C TYR A 39 -16.50 2.53 -1.60
N ASN A 40 -15.58 3.45 -1.26
CA ASN A 40 -14.35 3.11 -0.55
C ASN A 40 -14.48 3.30 0.96
N PHE A 41 -13.96 2.35 1.74
CA PHE A 41 -13.99 2.34 3.20
C PHE A 41 -12.78 1.65 3.81
N CYS A 42 -12.53 1.98 5.08
CA CYS A 42 -11.54 1.31 5.90
C CYS A 42 -11.99 -0.13 6.17
N GLU A 43 -11.20 -1.10 5.73
CA GLU A 43 -11.51 -2.53 5.89
C GLU A 43 -11.52 -2.98 7.37
N GLU A 44 -10.90 -2.23 8.27
CA GLU A 44 -10.84 -2.54 9.71
C GLU A 44 -12.01 -1.96 10.51
N CYS A 45 -12.45 -0.73 10.21
CA CYS A 45 -13.45 -0.03 11.03
C CYS A 45 -14.69 0.44 10.28
N GLY A 46 -14.78 0.18 8.97
CA GLY A 46 -15.93 0.51 8.11
C GLY A 46 -16.13 1.99 7.80
N ARG A 47 -15.30 2.90 8.35
CA ARG A 47 -15.39 4.33 8.04
C ARG A 47 -15.06 4.57 6.56
N ASN A 48 -15.93 5.31 5.87
CA ASN A 48 -15.75 5.66 4.47
C ASN A 48 -15.05 7.01 4.25
N ALA A 49 -14.75 7.30 2.99
CA ALA A 49 -14.07 8.53 2.57
C ALA A 49 -14.82 9.84 2.91
N SER A 50 -16.13 9.78 3.18
CA SER A 50 -16.93 10.95 3.58
C SER A 50 -16.61 11.41 5.00
N ASN A 51 -16.20 10.49 5.87
CA ASN A 51 -15.94 10.77 7.29
C ASN A 51 -14.45 10.79 7.65
N THR A 52 -13.59 10.21 6.82
CA THR A 52 -12.15 10.13 7.11
C THR A 52 -11.33 9.99 5.84
N ARG A 53 -10.05 10.35 5.93
CA ARG A 53 -9.08 10.06 4.88
C ARG A 53 -8.73 8.57 4.88
N LEU A 54 -8.82 7.95 3.71
CA LEU A 54 -8.36 6.59 3.48
C LEU A 54 -6.93 6.60 2.93
N ASP A 55 -6.11 5.67 3.42
CA ASP A 55 -4.75 5.41 2.99
C ASP A 55 -4.66 3.95 2.50
N CYS A 56 -3.86 3.72 1.45
CA CYS A 56 -3.49 2.36 1.03
C CYS A 56 -2.27 1.89 1.84
N SER A 57 -2.51 1.02 2.81
CA SER A 57 -1.50 0.42 3.69
C SER A 57 -0.94 -0.86 3.08
N HIS A 58 0.37 -1.09 3.21
CA HIS A 58 1.02 -2.32 2.74
C HIS A 58 1.20 -3.32 3.88
N ASP A 59 0.73 -4.57 3.73
CA ASP A 59 0.93 -5.62 4.75
C ASP A 59 2.40 -6.00 4.93
N ILE A 60 3.07 -6.26 3.82
CA ILE A 60 4.53 -6.31 3.72
C ILE A 60 4.99 -4.92 3.33
N SER A 61 5.63 -4.22 4.28
CA SER A 61 6.08 -2.85 4.05
C SER A 61 6.97 -2.73 2.82
N VAL A 62 6.87 -1.59 2.12
CA VAL A 62 7.67 -1.29 0.92
C VAL A 62 9.17 -1.44 1.18
N LYS A 63 9.64 -1.04 2.37
CA LYS A 63 11.03 -1.19 2.78
C LYS A 63 11.43 -2.67 2.84
N LYS A 64 10.65 -3.48 3.58
CA LYS A 64 10.91 -4.92 3.72
C LYS A 64 10.88 -5.63 2.37
N ALA A 65 9.90 -5.33 1.52
CA ALA A 65 9.80 -5.89 0.18
C ALA A 65 11.03 -5.61 -0.68
N LYS A 66 11.55 -4.37 -0.65
CA LYS A 66 12.76 -3.97 -1.38
C LYS A 66 14.02 -4.64 -0.85
N GLU A 67 14.18 -4.71 0.47
CA GLU A 67 15.36 -5.27 1.13
C GLU A 67 15.44 -6.80 1.01
N GLU A 68 14.30 -7.50 1.00
CA GLU A 68 14.23 -8.96 0.86
C GLU A 68 14.28 -9.45 -0.60
N GLY A 69 14.41 -8.54 -1.58
CA GLY A 69 14.37 -8.93 -3.00
C GLY A 69 12.99 -9.44 -3.44
N LYS A 70 11.92 -8.93 -2.82
CA LYS A 70 10.51 -9.22 -3.16
C LYS A 70 9.81 -7.95 -3.63
N THR A 71 10.48 -7.17 -4.48
CA THR A 71 10.03 -5.82 -4.87
C THR A 71 8.62 -5.83 -5.48
N GLU A 72 8.21 -6.95 -6.10
CA GLU A 72 6.86 -7.13 -6.62
C GLU A 72 5.76 -6.95 -5.58
N GLN A 73 6.04 -7.17 -4.30
CA GLN A 73 5.09 -6.91 -3.22
C GLN A 73 4.75 -5.42 -3.06
N CYS A 74 5.59 -4.51 -3.58
CA CYS A 74 5.28 -3.07 -3.59
C CYS A 74 4.02 -2.76 -4.43
N TRP A 75 3.79 -3.52 -5.52
CA TRP A 75 2.65 -3.33 -6.42
C TRP A 75 1.72 -4.55 -6.48
N ASN A 76 1.87 -5.49 -5.55
CA ASN A 76 0.91 -6.57 -5.37
C ASN A 76 -0.36 -5.98 -4.74
N VAL A 77 -1.48 -5.99 -5.46
CA VAL A 77 -2.77 -5.50 -4.95
C VAL A 77 -3.21 -6.29 -3.72
N GLY A 78 -2.91 -7.59 -3.64
CA GLY A 78 -3.20 -8.42 -2.48
C GLY A 78 -2.33 -8.12 -1.25
N ASN A 79 -1.33 -7.24 -1.39
CA ASN A 79 -0.51 -6.73 -0.29
C ASN A 79 -0.95 -5.32 0.14
N ILE A 80 -2.09 -4.81 -0.37
CA ILE A 80 -2.60 -3.47 -0.09
C ILE A 80 -3.96 -3.59 0.60
N THR A 81 -4.07 -3.01 1.80
CA THR A 81 -5.32 -2.86 2.55
C THR A 81 -5.74 -1.39 2.57
N ILE A 82 -7.02 -1.10 2.35
CA ILE A 82 -7.55 0.26 2.46
C ILE A 82 -7.92 0.52 3.93
N LEU A 83 -7.23 1.48 4.56
CA LEU A 83 -7.39 1.79 5.98
C LEU A 83 -7.66 3.28 6.19
N CYS A 84 -8.38 3.65 7.25
CA CYS A 84 -8.34 5.03 7.73
C CYS A 84 -6.99 5.32 8.40
N ARG A 85 -6.68 6.61 8.56
CA ARG A 85 -5.40 7.06 9.15
C ARG A 85 -5.11 6.41 10.51
N ASP A 86 -6.11 6.37 11.39
CA ASP A 86 -5.98 5.82 12.75
C ASP A 86 -5.65 4.32 12.73
N CYS A 87 -6.41 3.54 11.95
CA CYS A 87 -6.19 2.10 11.79
C CYS A 87 -4.83 1.82 11.12
N HIS A 88 -4.43 2.64 10.15
CA HIS A 88 -3.13 2.51 9.49
C HIS A 88 -1.98 2.75 10.47
N GLN A 89 -2.05 3.81 11.28
CA GLN A 89 -1.03 4.10 12.30
C GLN A 89 -0.96 3.01 13.37
N ASN A 90 -2.10 2.49 13.81
CA ASN A 90 -2.16 1.38 14.76
C ASN A 90 -1.50 0.12 14.19
N LYS A 91 -1.78 -0.22 12.92
CA LYS A 91 -1.19 -1.36 12.22
C LYS A 91 0.33 -1.23 12.11
N ASP A 92 0.81 -0.05 11.72
CA ASP A 92 2.25 0.24 11.58
C ASP A 92 2.96 0.43 12.93
N LYS A 93 2.22 0.37 14.05
CA LYS A 93 2.71 0.63 15.42
C LYS A 93 3.38 2.01 15.54
N LEU A 94 2.86 2.99 14.79
CA LEU A 94 3.34 4.37 14.83
C LEU A 94 2.70 5.08 16.02
N ASN A 95 3.44 5.24 17.11
CA ASN A 95 3.01 6.03 18.26
C ASN A 95 3.15 7.53 17.94
N THR A 96 2.10 8.17 17.42
CA THR A 96 2.12 9.61 17.07
C THR A 96 1.67 10.53 18.20
N GLN A 97 1.70 10.09 19.46
CA GLN A 97 1.24 10.90 20.61
C GLN A 97 2.09 12.17 20.87
N PHE A 98 3.09 12.48 20.05
CA PHE A 98 4.01 13.62 20.23
C PHE A 98 4.40 14.35 18.93
N THR A 99 3.54 14.35 17.90
CA THR A 99 3.76 15.18 16.69
C THR A 99 2.76 16.31 16.58
#